data_AF-A0AAU6IPP3-F1
#
_entry.id   AF-A0AAU6IPP3-F1
#
_cell.length_a   1.000
_cell.length_b   1.000
_cell.length_c   1.000
_cell.angle_alpha   90.00
_cell.angle_beta   90.00
_cell.angle_gamma   90.00
#
_symmetry.space_group_name_H-M   'P 1'
#
loop_
_entity.id
_entity.type
_entity.pdbx_description
1 polymer ?
#
loop_
_entity_poly.entity_id
_entity_poly.type
_entity_poly.pdbx_seq_one_letter_code
_entity_poly.pdbx_strand_id
1 'polypeptide(L)'
;MTAQIMTRPRPGTAGGDDANRQLGQHLLDVVRRQDAATPAARRAPRTVAEMRARLIAASAQQSCGSCGGAGGQTVDTSSGGITRQTWVSCGSCHGTGKA
;
A
#
# COMPACT_ATOMS: atom_id res chain seq x y z
N MET A 1 -21.37 59.82 -0.40
CA MET A 1 -20.33 59.16 -1.22
C MET A 1 -20.63 57.67 -1.24
N THR A 2 -21.33 57.18 -2.25
CA THR A 2 -21.79 55.78 -2.37
C THR A 2 -20.77 54.97 -3.16
N ALA A 3 -20.11 54.01 -2.51
CA ALA A 3 -19.19 53.09 -3.16
C ALA A 3 -19.96 52.07 -4.01
N GLN A 4 -19.79 52.13 -5.33
CA GLN A 4 -20.33 51.12 -6.25
C GLN A 4 -19.45 49.87 -6.19
N ILE A 5 -20.03 48.77 -5.71
CA ILE A 5 -19.43 47.44 -5.78
C ILE A 5 -19.49 46.99 -7.24
N MET A 6 -18.36 47.01 -7.93
CA MET A 6 -18.22 46.45 -9.28
C MET A 6 -18.23 44.91 -9.21
N THR A 7 -19.39 44.30 -9.39
CA THR A 7 -19.49 42.85 -9.65
C THR A 7 -18.94 42.58 -11.05
N ARG A 8 -17.65 42.22 -11.11
CA ARG A 8 -16.99 41.78 -12.34
C ARG A 8 -17.68 40.49 -12.83
N PRO A 9 -18.16 40.40 -14.08
CA PRO A 9 -18.73 39.17 -14.61
C PRO A 9 -17.69 38.05 -14.55
N ARG A 10 -18.01 36.94 -13.89
CA ARG A 10 -17.18 35.73 -13.91
C ARG A 10 -17.19 35.21 -15.35
N PRO A 11 -16.05 35.15 -16.06
CA PRO A 11 -16.03 34.63 -17.43
C PRO A 11 -16.53 33.18 -17.42
N GLY A 12 -17.41 32.87 -18.36
CA GLY A 12 -18.24 31.67 -18.40
C GLY A 12 -17.44 30.36 -18.31
N THR A 13 -17.97 29.43 -17.54
CA THR A 13 -17.41 28.10 -17.21
C THR A 13 -17.33 27.13 -18.39
N ALA A 14 -17.96 27.43 -19.53
CA ALA A 14 -18.07 26.51 -20.67
C ALA A 14 -16.72 26.01 -21.21
N GLY A 15 -15.72 26.89 -21.36
CA GLY A 15 -14.38 26.48 -21.82
C GLY A 15 -13.55 25.75 -20.75
N GLY A 16 -13.84 25.99 -19.47
CA GLY A 16 -13.19 25.29 -18.35
C GLY A 16 -13.73 23.86 -18.19
N ASP A 17 -15.02 23.66 -18.42
CA ASP A 17 -15.66 22.35 -18.35
C ASP A 17 -15.16 21.40 -19.46
N ASP A 18 -14.95 21.92 -20.67
CA ASP A 18 -14.36 21.16 -21.78
C ASP A 18 -12.88 20.85 -21.56
N ALA A 19 -12.10 21.81 -21.05
CA ALA A 19 -10.70 21.59 -20.70
C ALA A 19 -10.54 20.54 -19.58
N ASN A 20 -11.39 20.59 -18.55
CA ASN A 20 -11.42 19.60 -17.48
C ASN A 20 -11.83 18.21 -18.00
N ARG A 21 -12.77 18.14 -18.94
CA ARG A 21 -13.16 16.88 -19.58
C ARG A 21 -12.02 16.27 -20.39
N GLN A 22 -11.32 17.09 -21.18
CA GLN A 22 -10.16 16.66 -21.96
C GLN A 22 -9.03 16.18 -21.05
N LEU A 23 -8.75 16.92 -19.97
CA LEU A 23 -7.77 16.52 -18.96
C LEU A 23 -8.17 15.19 -18.30
N GLY A 24 -9.43 15.03 -17.91
CA GLY A 24 -9.93 13.79 -17.31
C GLY A 24 -9.75 12.58 -18.24
N GLN A 25 -10.08 12.72 -19.53
CA GLN A 25 -9.86 11.66 -20.52
C GLN A 25 -8.37 11.33 -20.68
N HIS A 26 -7.53 12.35 -20.77
CA HIS A 26 -6.08 12.17 -20.88
C HIS A 26 -5.51 11.39 -19.68
N LEU A 27 -5.90 11.76 -18.46
CA LEU A 27 -5.43 11.09 -17.24
C LEU A 27 -5.87 9.62 -17.21
N LEU A 28 -7.12 9.32 -17.60
CA LEU A 28 -7.59 7.94 -17.69
C LEU A 28 -6.81 7.13 -18.74
N ASP A 29 -6.43 7.73 -19.87
CA ASP A 29 -5.59 7.08 -20.89
C ASP A 29 -4.18 6.81 -20.39
N VAL A 30 -3.60 7.72 -19.61
CA VAL A 30 -2.28 7.51 -18.98
C VAL A 30 -2.34 6.36 -17.99
N VAL A 31 -3.33 6.33 -17.09
CA VAL A 31 -3.49 5.27 -16.09
C VAL A 31 -3.68 3.91 -16.77
N ARG A 32 -4.53 3.84 -17.80
CA ARG A 32 -4.75 2.59 -18.55
C ARG A 32 -3.48 2.07 -19.22
N ARG A 33 -2.66 2.96 -19.80
CA ARG A 33 -1.37 2.58 -20.40
C ARG A 33 -0.38 2.06 -19.37
N GLN A 34 -0.28 2.72 -18.21
CA GLN A 34 0.60 2.29 -17.12
C GLN A 34 0.19 0.94 -16.54
N ASP A 35 -1.11 0.72 -16.35
CA ASP A 35 -1.65 -0.54 -15.85
C ASP A 35 -1.44 -1.69 -16.85
N ALA A 36 -1.60 -1.44 -18.15
CA ALA A 36 -1.27 -2.41 -19.20
C ALA A 36 0.22 -2.80 -19.19
N ALA A 37 1.11 -1.83 -18.98
CA ALA A 37 2.56 -2.06 -18.87
C ALA A 37 2.98 -2.77 -17.58
N THR A 38 2.13 -2.76 -16.53
CA THR A 38 2.43 -3.44 -15.27
C THR A 38 2.35 -4.97 -15.49
N PRO A 39 3.42 -5.73 -15.18
CA PRO A 39 3.41 -7.19 -15.31
C PRO A 39 2.29 -7.81 -14.47
N ALA A 40 1.65 -8.88 -14.96
CA ALA A 40 0.48 -9.50 -14.32
C ALA A 40 0.71 -9.85 -12.84
N ALA A 41 1.91 -10.35 -12.50
CA ALA A 41 2.29 -10.68 -11.13
C ALA A 41 2.35 -9.46 -10.19
N ARG A 42 2.56 -8.25 -10.73
CA ARG A 42 2.68 -6.99 -9.98
C ARG A 42 1.41 -6.15 -9.99
N ARG A 43 0.42 -6.45 -10.85
CA ARG A 43 -0.88 -5.75 -10.86
C ARG A 43 -1.61 -5.92 -9.54
N ALA A 44 -2.38 -4.93 -9.12
CA ALA A 44 -3.26 -5.08 -7.96
C ALA A 44 -4.38 -6.11 -8.27
N PRO A 45 -4.84 -6.90 -7.28
CA PRO A 45 -6.01 -7.76 -7.44
C PRO A 45 -7.23 -6.91 -7.80
N ARG A 46 -7.98 -7.32 -8.82
CA ARG A 46 -9.22 -6.66 -9.25
C ARG A 46 -10.46 -7.33 -8.68
N THR A 47 -10.31 -8.54 -8.12
CA THR A 47 -11.39 -9.27 -7.45
C THR A 47 -10.97 -9.79 -6.07
N VAL A 48 -11.97 -10.05 -5.22
CA VAL A 48 -11.75 -10.70 -3.92
C VAL A 48 -11.17 -12.11 -4.09
N ALA A 49 -11.58 -12.85 -5.13
CA ALA A 49 -11.06 -14.18 -5.42
C ALA A 49 -9.56 -14.14 -5.76
N GLU A 50 -9.14 -13.19 -6.59
CA GLU A 50 -7.72 -12.96 -6.90
C GLU A 50 -6.92 -12.56 -5.65
N MET A 51 -7.47 -11.68 -4.81
CA MET A 51 -6.82 -11.28 -3.56
C MET A 51 -6.62 -12.49 -2.64
N ARG A 52 -7.66 -13.31 -2.46
CA ARG A 52 -7.60 -14.54 -1.65
C ARG A 52 -6.59 -15.53 -2.21
N ALA A 53 -6.57 -15.76 -3.53
CA ALA A 53 -5.60 -16.64 -4.17
C ALA A 53 -4.16 -16.18 -3.91
N ARG A 54 -3.89 -14.86 -3.93
CA ARG A 54 -2.57 -14.31 -3.60
C ARG A 54 -2.20 -14.47 -2.13
N LEU A 55 -3.15 -14.28 -1.22
CA LEU A 55 -2.91 -14.51 0.21
C LEU A 55 -2.60 -15.99 0.48
N ILE A 56 -3.34 -16.91 -0.13
CA ILE A 56 -3.10 -18.35 -0.05
C ILE A 56 -1.70 -18.68 -0.59
N ALA A 57 -1.35 -18.17 -1.76
CA ALA A 57 -0.01 -18.34 -2.34
C ALA A 57 1.10 -17.77 -1.45
N ALA A 58 0.89 -16.60 -0.83
CA ALA A 58 1.85 -16.00 0.09
C ALA A 58 1.96 -16.73 1.44
N SER A 59 0.88 -17.39 1.89
CA SER A 59 0.87 -18.25 3.07
C SER A 59 1.40 -19.66 2.82
N ALA A 60 1.49 -20.07 1.56
CA ALA A 60 2.08 -21.36 1.17
C ALA A 60 3.61 -21.38 1.36
N GLN A 61 4.26 -20.22 1.55
CA GLN A 61 5.61 -20.21 2.11
C GLN A 61 5.58 -20.87 3.49
N GLN A 62 6.22 -22.03 3.58
CA GLN A 62 6.32 -22.80 4.81
C GLN A 62 6.88 -21.89 5.92
N SER A 63 6.21 -21.89 7.07
CA SER A 63 6.72 -21.23 8.24
C SER A 63 8.03 -21.89 8.67
N CYS A 64 8.97 -21.09 9.17
CA CYS A 64 10.17 -21.64 9.76
C CYS A 64 9.78 -22.56 10.92
N GLY A 65 10.11 -23.86 10.82
CA GLY A 65 9.77 -24.85 11.83
C GLY A 65 10.38 -24.54 13.21
N SER A 66 11.55 -23.89 13.24
CA SER A 66 12.26 -23.56 14.49
C SER A 66 11.61 -22.45 15.31
N CYS A 67 10.93 -21.49 14.67
CA CYS A 67 10.28 -20.36 15.36
C CYS A 67 8.78 -20.24 15.05
N GLY A 68 8.17 -21.26 14.45
CA GLY A 68 6.73 -21.31 14.15
C GLY A 68 6.22 -20.17 13.27
N GLY A 69 7.06 -19.54 12.44
CA GLY A 69 6.63 -18.40 11.61
C GLY A 69 6.93 -17.01 12.16
N ALA A 70 7.32 -16.89 13.43
CA ALA A 70 7.42 -15.59 14.11
C ALA A 70 8.69 -14.78 13.78
N GLY A 71 9.72 -15.42 13.22
CA GLY A 71 11.02 -14.81 12.95
C GLY A 71 11.91 -14.67 14.20
N GLY A 72 11.44 -15.04 15.37
CA GLY A 72 12.20 -14.93 16.62
C GLY A 72 11.34 -15.25 17.83
N GLN A 73 11.86 -14.93 19.00
CA GLN A 73 11.18 -15.12 20.28
C GLN A 73 11.58 -14.02 21.27
N THR A 74 10.63 -13.59 22.08
CA THR A 74 10.91 -12.71 23.22
C THR A 74 11.49 -13.54 24.35
N VAL A 75 12.65 -13.13 24.86
CA VAL A 75 13.29 -13.73 26.02
C VAL A 75 13.35 -12.71 27.15
N ASP A 76 13.00 -13.13 28.35
CA ASP A 76 13.19 -12.32 29.53
C ASP A 76 14.65 -12.43 29.98
N THR A 77 15.32 -11.29 30.10
CA THR A 77 16.68 -11.19 30.62
C THR A 77 16.63 -10.47 31.96
N SER A 78 16.96 -11.19 33.03
CA SER A 78 17.00 -10.64 34.38
C SER A 78 18.44 -10.37 34.80
N SER A 79 18.74 -9.12 35.14
CA SER A 79 20.04 -8.73 35.69
C SER A 79 19.86 -7.66 36.77
N GLY A 80 20.52 -7.82 37.92
CA GLY A 80 20.45 -6.88 39.03
C GLY A 80 19.04 -6.67 39.61
N GLY A 81 18.17 -7.68 39.56
CA GLY A 81 16.79 -7.59 40.06
C GLY A 81 15.79 -6.93 39.12
N ILE A 82 16.20 -6.57 37.90
CA ILE A 82 15.31 -6.01 36.87
C ILE A 82 15.13 -7.03 35.75
N THR A 83 13.88 -7.35 35.43
CA THR A 83 13.50 -8.15 34.26
C THR A 83 13.28 -7.24 33.06
N ARG A 84 13.94 -7.55 31.94
CA ARG A 84 13.74 -6.87 30.64
C ARG A 84 13.32 -7.89 29.61
N GLN A 85 12.39 -7.51 28.74
CA GLN A 85 12.06 -8.31 27.57
C GLN A 85 12.99 -7.93 26.44
N THR A 86 13.65 -8.92 25.84
CA THR A 86 14.53 -8.72 24.69
C THR A 86 14.06 -9.60 23.54
N TRP A 87 13.97 -9.04 22.34
CA TRP A 87 13.70 -9.83 21.15
C TRP A 87 14.96 -10.52 20.65
N VAL A 88 14.89 -11.82 20.40
CA VAL A 88 15.98 -12.61 19.81
C VAL A 88 15.50 -13.21 18.49
N SER A 89 16.17 -12.80 17.40
CA SER A 89 15.88 -13.30 16.06
C SER A 89 16.18 -14.80 15.93
N CYS A 90 15.33 -15.52 15.21
CA CYS A 90 15.53 -16.93 14.92
C CYS A 90 16.70 -17.10 13.95
N GLY A 91 17.73 -17.83 14.36
CA GLY A 91 18.90 -18.12 13.53
C GLY A 91 18.57 -18.95 12.30
N SER A 92 17.64 -19.92 12.40
CA SER A 92 17.30 -20.83 11.30
C SER A 92 16.65 -20.15 10.10
N CYS A 93 15.95 -19.03 10.30
CA CYS A 93 15.33 -18.26 9.23
C CYS A 93 15.86 -16.82 9.13
N HIS A 94 16.95 -16.51 9.81
CA HIS A 94 17.55 -15.17 9.86
C HIS A 94 16.55 -14.04 10.15
N GLY A 95 15.59 -14.29 11.05
CA GLY A 95 14.59 -13.28 11.40
C GLY A 95 13.34 -13.21 10.49
N THR A 96 13.32 -13.94 9.37
CA THR A 96 12.25 -13.80 8.36
C THR A 96 10.96 -14.54 8.71
N GLY A 97 11.04 -15.54 9.60
CA GLY A 97 9.91 -16.40 9.95
C GLY A 97 9.51 -17.41 8.88
N LYS A 98 10.20 -17.45 7.74
CA LYS A 98 9.91 -18.37 6.63
C LYS A 98 11.01 -19.43 6.51
N ALA A 99 10.65 -20.62 6.03
CA ALA A 99 11.60 -21.70 5.75
C ALA A 99 12.43 -21.41 4.50
#